data_AF-A0A2J8I6P6-F1
#
_entry.id   AF-A0A2J8I6P6-F1
#
_cell.length_a   1.000
_cell.length_b   1.000
_cell.length_c   1.000
_cell.angle_alpha   90.00
_cell.angle_beta   90.00
_cell.angle_gamma   90.00
#
_symmetry.space_group_name_H-M   'P 1'
#
loop_
_entity.id
_entity.type
_entity.pdbx_description
1 polymer ?
#
loop_
_entity_poly.entity_id
_entity_poly.type
_entity_poly.pdbx_seq_one_letter_code
_entity_poly.pdbx_strand_id
1 'polypeptide(L)' 'MSEQKQRFKKALEVVLDGVSLSTNTERRGEVGVYLLGLLIADNPNLVEKADIKTIQSIIEMADEQESPAFRL' A
#
# COMPACT_ATOMS: atom_id res chain seq x y z
N MET A 1 8.61 -6.70 -18.63
CA MET A 1 7.59 -5.76 -18.10
C MET A 1 7.99 -4.36 -18.50
N SER A 2 7.04 -3.46 -18.78
CA SER A 2 7.35 -2.05 -19.05
C SER A 2 7.94 -1.37 -17.82
N GLU A 3 8.74 -0.32 -18.02
CA GLU A 3 9.30 0.45 -16.89
C GLU A 3 8.21 1.06 -16.00
N GLN A 4 7.11 1.52 -16.59
CA GLN A 4 5.96 2.04 -15.85
C GLN A 4 5.39 0.98 -14.90
N LYS A 5 5.21 -0.25 -15.38
CA LYS A 5 4.73 -1.37 -14.54
C LYS A 5 5.72 -1.73 -13.43
N GLN A 6 7.02 -1.61 -13.67
CA GLN A 6 8.02 -1.81 -12.61
C GLN A 6 7.98 -0.69 -11.57
N ARG A 7 7.86 0.57 -11.98
CA ARG A 7 7.73 1.72 -11.06
C ARG A 7 6.47 1.61 -10.22
N PHE A 8 5.33 1.26 -10.82
CA PHE A 8 4.09 1.01 -10.11
C PHE A 8 4.25 -0.07 -9.04
N LYS A 9 4.85 -1.22 -9.38
CA LYS A 9 5.07 -2.32 -8.42
C LYS A 9 5.94 -1.88 -7.24
N LYS A 10 7.06 -1.20 -7.50
CA LYS A 10 7.94 -0.68 -6.44
C LYS A 10 7.24 0.34 -5.55
N ALA A 11 6.42 1.23 -6.14
CA ALA A 11 5.64 2.19 -5.37
C ALA A 11 4.60 1.50 -4.49
N LEU A 12 3.93 0.47 -5.00
CA LEU A 12 2.99 -0.34 -4.23
C LEU A 12 3.69 -1.06 -3.07
N GLU A 13 4.85 -1.68 -3.31
CA GLU A 13 5.68 -2.31 -2.27
C GLU A 13 6.01 -1.31 -1.15
N VAL A 14 6.44 -0.09 -1.50
CA VAL A 14 6.72 0.96 -0.51
C VAL A 14 5.49 1.37 0.31
N VAL A 15 4.29 1.43 -0.31
CA VAL A 15 3.05 1.70 0.43
C VAL A 15 2.76 0.58 1.44
N LEU A 16 2.88 -0.69 1.01
CA LEU A 16 2.64 -1.85 1.87
C LEU A 16 3.65 -1.95 3.01
N ASP A 17 4.93 -1.72 2.73
CA ASP A 17 5.98 -1.69 3.75
C ASP A 17 5.76 -0.54 4.73
N GLY A 18 5.38 0.64 4.23
CA GLY A 18 5.06 1.80 5.05
C GLY A 18 3.90 1.53 6.01
N VAL A 19 2.81 0.92 5.52
CA VAL A 19 1.70 0.51 6.38
C VAL A 19 2.14 -0.58 7.37
N SER A 20 2.91 -1.58 6.94
CA SER A 20 3.27 -2.70 7.81
C SER A 20 4.25 -2.28 8.91
N LEU A 21 5.19 -1.38 8.61
CA LEU A 21 6.33 -1.07 9.47
C LEU A 21 6.22 0.28 10.20
N SER A 22 5.32 1.17 9.77
CA SER A 22 5.18 2.49 10.41
C SER A 22 4.84 2.34 11.90
N THR A 23 5.53 3.13 12.73
CA THR A 23 5.26 3.29 14.16
C THR A 23 4.21 4.35 14.44
N ASN A 24 3.80 5.13 13.43
CA ASN A 24 2.64 6.00 13.50
C ASN A 24 1.40 5.14 13.31
N THR A 25 0.71 4.83 14.42
CA THR A 25 -0.43 3.91 14.48
C THR A 25 -1.78 4.59 14.23
N GLU A 26 -1.84 5.92 14.20
CA GLU A 26 -3.09 6.63 13.96
C GLU A 26 -3.46 6.61 12.48
N ARG A 27 -4.58 5.93 12.15
CA ARG A 27 -5.20 5.93 10.80
C ARG A 27 -4.24 5.49 9.69
N ARG A 28 -3.25 4.66 10.01
CA ARG A 28 -2.21 4.22 9.09
C ARG A 28 -2.76 3.42 7.91
N GLY A 29 -3.75 2.56 8.12
CA GLY A 29 -4.48 1.87 7.06
C GLY A 29 -5.19 2.85 6.12
N GLU A 30 -5.87 3.85 6.66
CA GLU A 30 -6.54 4.89 5.86
C GLU A 30 -5.57 5.71 5.01
N VAL A 31 -4.41 6.08 5.57
CA VAL A 31 -3.34 6.76 4.83
C VAL A 31 -2.79 5.84 3.73
N GLY A 32 -2.60 4.55 4.03
CA GLY A 32 -2.18 3.56 3.04
C GLY A 32 -3.16 3.46 1.86
N VAL A 33 -4.46 3.38 2.14
CA VAL A 33 -5.51 3.36 1.11
C VAL A 33 -5.53 4.65 0.30
N TYR A 34 -5.34 5.80 0.94
CA TYR A 34 -5.23 7.09 0.25
C TYR A 34 -4.04 7.11 -0.73
N LEU A 35 -2.85 6.67 -0.30
CA LEU A 35 -1.65 6.61 -1.14
C LEU A 35 -1.82 5.62 -2.31
N LEU A 36 -2.47 4.47 -2.07
CA LEU A 36 -2.85 3.55 -3.14
C LEU A 36 -3.75 4.21 -4.18
N GLY A 37 -4.74 5.00 -3.72
CA GLY A 37 -5.64 5.75 -4.61
C GLY A 37 -4.90 6.72 -5.52
N LEU A 38 -3.91 7.45 -4.99
CA LEU A 38 -3.05 8.34 -5.78
C LEU A 38 -2.21 7.55 -6.81
N LEU A 39 -1.64 6.42 -6.39
CA LEU A 39 -0.82 5.57 -7.26
C LEU A 39 -1.62 5.00 -8.44
N ILE A 40 -2.87 4.58 -8.19
CA ILE A 40 -3.77 4.08 -9.24
C ILE A 40 -4.20 5.21 -10.17
N ALA A 41 -4.52 6.40 -9.64
CA ALA A 41 -4.91 7.55 -10.45
C ALA A 41 -3.81 7.96 -11.45
N ASP A 42 -2.54 7.84 -11.04
CA ASP A 42 -1.37 8.08 -11.89
C ASP A 42 -1.11 6.92 -12.89
N ASN A 43 -1.71 5.74 -12.66
CA ASN A 43 -1.47 4.52 -13.43
C ASN A 43 -2.78 3.79 -13.82
N PRO A 44 -3.73 4.45 -14.51
CA PRO A 44 -5.11 3.98 -14.65
C PRO A 44 -5.30 2.65 -15.39
N ASN A 45 -4.30 2.19 -16.14
CA ASN A 45 -4.36 0.97 -16.95
C ASN A 45 -3.54 -0.20 -16.37
N LEU A 46 -2.97 -0.05 -15.18
CA LEU A 46 -2.06 -1.05 -14.61
C LEU A 46 -2.72 -2.00 -13.61
N VAL A 47 -3.94 -1.71 -13.15
CA VAL A 47 -4.62 -2.47 -12.10
C VAL A 47 -6.09 -2.61 -12.44
N GLU A 48 -6.61 -3.84 -12.37
CA GLU A 48 -8.04 -4.08 -12.52
C GLU A 48 -8.78 -3.76 -11.22
N LYS A 49 -10.06 -3.38 -11.31
CA LYS A 49 -10.87 -3.03 -10.13
C LYS A 49 -10.93 -4.14 -9.07
N ALA A 50 -10.87 -5.41 -9.50
CA ALA A 50 -10.84 -6.55 -8.58
C ALA A 50 -9.54 -6.59 -7.76
N ASP A 51 -8.40 -6.31 -8.39
CA ASP A 51 -7.10 -6.26 -7.73
C ASP A 51 -6.99 -5.10 -6.73
N ILE A 52 -7.64 -3.95 -7.03
CA ILE A 52 -7.67 -2.79 -6.12
C ILE A 52 -8.27 -3.19 -4.76
N LYS A 53 -9.40 -3.91 -4.76
CA LYS A 53 -10.04 -4.35 -3.52
C LYS A 53 -9.15 -5.31 -2.74
N THR A 54 -8.50 -6.25 -3.42
CA THR A 54 -7.56 -7.17 -2.79
C THR A 54 -6.41 -6.42 -2.11
N ILE A 55 -5.85 -5.41 -2.79
CA ILE A 55 -4.76 -4.60 -2.22
C ILE A 55 -5.25 -3.77 -1.03
N GLN A 56 -6.46 -3.20 -1.09
CA GLN A 56 -7.05 -2.48 0.05
C GLN A 56 -7.21 -3.39 1.27
N SER A 57 -7.72 -4.61 1.09
CA SER A 57 -7.80 -5.58 2.19
C SER A 57 -6.44 -5.98 2.75
N ILE A 58 -5.39 -6.04 1.92
CA ILE A 58 -4.01 -6.28 2.41
C ILE A 58 -3.53 -5.11 3.28
N ILE A 59 -3.80 -3.87 2.86
CA ILE A 59 -3.47 -2.66 3.65
C ILE A 59 -4.20 -2.67 4.99
N GLU A 60 -5.49 -3.01 5.00
CA GLU A 60 -6.28 -3.12 6.23
C GLU A 60 -5.73 -4.21 7.16
N MET A 61 -5.44 -5.40 6.64
CA MET A 61 -4.82 -6.48 7.42
C MET A 61 -3.44 -6.10 7.97
N ALA A 62 -2.64 -5.34 7.21
CA ALA A 62 -1.34 -4.85 7.67
C ALA A 62 -1.49 -3.81 8.78
N ASP A 63 -2.56 -3.01 8.74
CA ASP A 63 -2.84 -2.02 9.77
C ASP A 63 -3.32 -2.64 11.09
N GLU A 64 -4.09 -3.73 11.02
CA GLU A 64 -4.57 -4.50 12.18
C GLU A 64 -3.43 -5.14 12.99
N GLN A 65 -2.26 -5.34 12.38
CA GLN A 65 -1.11 -5.90 13.07
C GLN A 65 -0.32 -4.80 13.79
N GLU A 66 0.10 -5.09 15.03
CA GLU A 66 1.13 -4.27 15.69
C GLU A 66 2.35 -4.19 14.78
N SER A 67 2.87 -2.98 14.57
CA SER A 67 4.08 -2.80 13.79
C SER A 67 5.19 -3.66 14.40
N PRO A 68 5.89 -4.48 13.59
CA PRO A 68 7.02 -5.27 14.05
C PRO A 68 8.26 -4.40 14.29
N ALA A 69 8.15 -3.07 14.17
CA ALA A 69 9.23 -2.13 14.45
C ALA A 69 9.86 -2.47 15.80
N PHE A 70 11.12 -2.90 15.71
CA PHE A 70 11.97 -3.31 16.81
C PHE A 70 11.85 -2.31 17.97
N ARG A 71 11.33 -2.78 19.12
CA ARG A 71 11.53 -2.09 20.39
C ARG A 71 12.99 -2.33 20.76
N LEU A 72 13.85 -1.31 20.63
CA LEU A 72 15.21 -1.32 21.18
C LEU A 72 15.17 -1.37 22.71
#